data_AF-A0A0J6WTV1-F1
#
_entry.id   AF-A0A0J6WTV1-F1
#
_cell.length_a   1.000
_cell.length_b   1.000
_cell.length_c   1.000
_cell.angle_alpha   90.00
_cell.angle_beta   90.00
_cell.angle_gamma   90.00
#
_symmetry.space_group_name_H-M   'P 1'
#
loop_
_entity.id
_entity.type
_entity.pdbx_description
1 polymer ?
#
loop_
_entity_poly.entity_id
_entity_poly.type
_entity_poly.pdbx_seq_one_letter_code
_entity_poly.pdbx_strand_id
1 'polypeptide(L)'
;MMPDKKVGSINYRIEYKNNMIKLLTTHKLPFQAKASLQEMKRALQQALLKINAADDQILYGQYVSKNDDPYMPDLENAMIYNLNKLSVFNTSCKNGLVLERIAHSALWESANNISFNYCQKYQMIHSDYNSWYWCSQNIIAEWNDIKIDKFYQSPGAYWKIIKNNKVNTYYVHSHTKEYGIEIKIFSNKSYHIAGKIKALIDGIIVAFHSYSGEQLGEVSQRVSRQLDIPQEDVERMLMDSQYAVLGKRKLIWPFKNGVQWNPADDEIVFINILKQHTDTPQLSISGRLFTVERDHRYSH
;
A
#
# COMPACT_ATOMS: atom_id res chain seq x y z
N MET A 1 5.90 -24.66 -16.07
CA MET A 1 4.69 -24.70 -15.23
C MET A 1 4.97 -25.67 -14.07
N MET A 2 4.76 -25.25 -12.81
CA MET A 2 4.86 -26.19 -11.68
C MET A 2 3.53 -26.92 -11.51
N PRO A 3 3.52 -28.22 -11.13
CA PRO A 3 2.28 -28.96 -10.89
C PRO A 3 1.52 -28.37 -9.71
N ASP A 4 0.18 -28.55 -9.70
CA ASP A 4 -0.68 -28.17 -8.59
C ASP A 4 -0.18 -28.84 -7.30
N LYS A 5 0.11 -28.04 -6.27
CA LYS A 5 0.57 -28.55 -4.98
C LYS A 5 -0.57 -28.53 -3.96
N LYS A 6 -0.84 -29.69 -3.37
CA LYS A 6 -1.73 -29.86 -2.23
C LYS A 6 -0.89 -30.07 -0.97
N VAL A 7 -0.98 -29.15 -0.02
CA VAL A 7 -0.29 -29.28 1.27
C VAL A 7 -1.34 -29.06 2.38
N GLY A 8 -1.86 -30.16 2.92
CA GLY A 8 -3.04 -30.12 3.79
C GLY A 8 -4.31 -29.73 3.03
N SER A 9 -5.09 -28.78 3.56
CA SER A 9 -6.30 -28.22 2.93
C SER A 9 -6.04 -27.07 1.96
N ILE A 10 -4.79 -26.64 1.79
CA ILE A 10 -4.42 -25.51 0.94
C ILE A 10 -3.96 -26.03 -0.41
N ASN A 11 -4.62 -25.52 -1.46
CA ASN A 11 -4.21 -25.73 -2.84
C ASN A 11 -3.63 -24.41 -3.35
N TYR A 12 -2.41 -24.46 -3.86
CA TYR A 12 -1.81 -23.32 -4.54
C TYR A 12 -1.03 -23.76 -5.77
N ARG A 13 -0.90 -22.82 -6.71
CA ARG A 13 -0.11 -22.98 -7.92
C ARG A 13 0.64 -21.70 -8.21
N ILE A 14 1.90 -21.83 -8.62
CA ILE A 14 2.71 -20.72 -9.10
C ILE A 14 2.98 -20.92 -10.58
N GLU A 15 2.60 -19.93 -11.36
CA GLU A 15 2.86 -19.85 -12.78
C GLU A 15 3.94 -18.80 -13.04
N TYR A 16 4.80 -19.11 -13.99
CA TYR A 16 5.82 -18.21 -14.48
C TYR A 16 5.75 -18.22 -16.00
N LYS A 17 5.43 -17.08 -16.59
CA LYS A 17 5.31 -16.90 -18.05
C LYS A 17 5.62 -15.44 -18.39
N ASN A 18 6.42 -15.17 -19.43
CA ASN A 18 6.66 -13.83 -19.96
C ASN A 18 7.02 -12.77 -18.88
N ASN A 19 7.98 -13.06 -17.99
CA ASN A 19 8.36 -12.18 -16.87
C ASN A 19 7.22 -11.79 -15.91
N MET A 20 6.16 -12.60 -15.89
CA MET A 20 5.05 -12.51 -14.96
C MET A 20 5.05 -13.74 -14.04
N ILE A 21 4.81 -13.50 -12.76
CA ILE A 21 4.57 -14.51 -11.74
C ILE A 21 3.11 -14.41 -11.32
N LYS A 22 2.41 -15.54 -11.27
CA LYS A 22 1.03 -15.61 -10.77
C LYS A 22 0.95 -16.69 -9.69
N LEU A 23 0.54 -16.32 -8.49
CA LEU A 23 0.17 -17.26 -7.43
C LEU A 23 -1.36 -17.38 -7.43
N LEU A 24 -1.87 -18.56 -7.74
CA LEU A 24 -3.27 -18.94 -7.54
C LEU A 24 -3.38 -19.71 -6.23
N THR A 25 -4.31 -19.34 -5.35
CA THR A 25 -4.47 -19.98 -4.04
C THR A 25 -5.94 -20.00 -3.57
N THR A 26 -6.30 -21.03 -2.82
CA THR A 26 -7.62 -21.11 -2.15
C THR A 26 -7.69 -20.25 -0.88
N HIS A 27 -6.54 -19.78 -0.37
CA HIS A 27 -6.42 -19.06 0.90
C HIS A 27 -5.60 -17.78 0.77
N LYS A 28 -5.97 -16.74 1.54
CA LYS A 28 -5.19 -15.51 1.70
C LYS A 28 -3.84 -15.85 2.34
N LEU A 29 -2.80 -15.11 1.99
CA LEU A 29 -1.49 -15.21 2.65
C LEU A 29 -1.47 -14.26 3.86
N PRO A 30 -1.50 -14.75 5.12
CA PRO A 30 -1.45 -13.90 6.30
C PRO A 30 -0.01 -13.49 6.62
N PHE A 31 0.13 -12.42 7.42
CA PHE A 31 1.44 -11.96 7.91
C PHE A 31 2.20 -13.07 8.67
N GLN A 32 1.53 -13.73 9.60
CA GLN A 32 2.05 -14.90 10.32
C GLN A 32 1.48 -16.20 9.73
N ALA A 33 2.03 -16.64 8.61
CA ALA A 33 1.68 -17.93 8.01
C ALA A 33 2.07 -19.10 8.94
N LYS A 34 1.19 -20.09 9.09
CA LYS A 34 1.46 -21.35 9.82
C LYS A 34 1.57 -22.52 8.83
N ALA A 35 2.42 -23.49 9.16
CA ALA A 35 2.55 -24.77 8.45
C ALA A 35 2.56 -24.64 6.91
N SER A 36 1.56 -25.19 6.21
CA SER A 36 1.48 -25.24 4.74
C SER A 36 1.47 -23.87 4.06
N LEU A 37 0.97 -22.81 4.71
CA LEU A 37 1.06 -21.44 4.17
C LEU A 37 2.51 -20.93 4.11
N GLN A 38 3.40 -21.43 4.96
CA GLN A 38 4.83 -21.09 4.90
C GLN A 38 5.51 -21.70 3.67
N GLU A 39 5.08 -22.89 3.22
CA GLU A 39 5.61 -23.45 1.98
C GLU A 39 5.18 -22.62 0.77
N MET A 40 3.88 -22.29 0.66
CA MET A 40 3.35 -21.41 -0.40
C MET A 40 4.09 -20.06 -0.42
N LYS A 41 4.26 -19.45 0.75
CA LYS A 41 5.00 -18.20 0.93
C LYS A 41 6.44 -18.30 0.42
N ARG A 42 7.18 -19.34 0.83
CA ARG A 42 8.56 -19.57 0.37
C ARG A 42 8.62 -19.81 -1.13
N ALA A 43 7.68 -20.56 -1.68
CA ALA A 43 7.62 -20.80 -3.12
C ALA A 43 7.41 -19.49 -3.91
N LEU A 44 6.52 -18.62 -3.44
CA LEU A 44 6.32 -17.29 -4.03
C LEU A 44 7.56 -16.40 -3.89
N GLN A 45 8.20 -16.37 -2.71
CA GLN A 45 9.46 -15.64 -2.51
C GLN A 45 10.55 -16.09 -3.50
N GLN A 46 10.71 -17.40 -3.73
CA GLN A 46 11.70 -17.94 -4.67
C GLN A 46 11.36 -17.60 -6.12
N ALA A 47 10.08 -17.53 -6.47
CA ALA A 47 9.66 -17.06 -7.78
C ALA A 47 9.99 -15.58 -7.97
N LEU A 48 9.68 -14.73 -6.98
CA LEU A 48 9.89 -13.28 -7.03
C LEU A 48 11.37 -12.89 -7.17
N LEU A 49 12.30 -13.70 -6.65
CA LEU A 49 13.74 -13.50 -6.86
C LEU A 49 14.17 -13.59 -8.34
N LYS A 50 13.31 -14.09 -9.23
CA LYS A 50 13.61 -14.25 -10.67
C LYS A 50 13.17 -13.05 -11.52
N ILE A 51 12.47 -12.07 -10.94
CA ILE A 51 12.04 -10.86 -11.65
C ILE A 51 12.93 -9.69 -11.27
N ASN A 52 13.41 -8.95 -12.27
CA ASN A 52 14.26 -7.79 -12.10
C ASN A 52 13.74 -6.67 -12.99
N ALA A 53 13.76 -5.44 -12.48
CA ALA A 53 13.37 -4.28 -13.27
C ALA A 53 14.52 -3.85 -14.20
N ALA A 54 14.20 -3.64 -15.47
CA ALA A 54 14.99 -2.77 -16.35
C ALA A 54 14.90 -1.31 -15.87
N ASP A 55 15.68 -0.40 -16.46
CA ASP A 55 15.82 0.97 -15.95
C ASP A 55 14.55 1.82 -16.09
N ASP A 56 13.71 1.53 -17.07
CA ASP A 56 12.40 2.17 -17.32
C ASP A 56 11.20 1.38 -16.78
N GLN A 57 11.47 0.24 -16.14
CA GLN A 57 10.45 -0.66 -15.63
C GLN A 57 10.23 -0.51 -14.13
N ILE A 58 9.00 -0.77 -13.72
CA ILE A 58 8.55 -0.82 -12.33
C ILE A 58 7.86 -2.16 -12.04
N LEU A 59 7.77 -2.53 -10.76
CA LEU A 59 6.99 -3.69 -10.34
C LEU A 59 5.49 -3.38 -10.40
N TYR A 60 4.75 -4.16 -11.17
CA TYR A 60 3.29 -4.17 -11.13
C TYR A 60 2.76 -5.37 -10.39
N GLY A 61 1.92 -5.11 -9.38
CA GLY A 61 1.28 -6.12 -8.55
C GLY A 61 -0.24 -6.04 -8.64
N GLN A 62 -0.90 -7.18 -8.83
CA GLN A 62 -2.35 -7.28 -8.75
C GLN A 62 -2.75 -8.28 -7.66
N TYR A 63 -3.58 -7.85 -6.72
CA TYR A 63 -4.28 -8.73 -5.80
C TYR A 63 -5.71 -8.91 -6.30
N VAL A 64 -6.04 -10.09 -6.79
CA VAL A 64 -7.35 -10.41 -7.35
C VAL A 64 -8.11 -11.35 -6.43
N SER A 65 -9.35 -11.00 -6.08
CA SER A 65 -10.29 -11.91 -5.41
C SER A 65 -11.38 -12.37 -6.39
N LYS A 66 -11.89 -13.59 -6.16
CA LYS A 66 -12.97 -14.17 -6.97
C LYS A 66 -14.30 -13.44 -6.81
N ASN A 67 -14.60 -13.03 -5.59
CA ASN A 67 -15.81 -12.30 -5.23
C ASN A 67 -15.42 -11.01 -4.50
N ASP A 68 -16.38 -10.10 -4.35
CA ASP A 68 -16.30 -9.00 -3.38
C ASP A 68 -16.27 -9.60 -1.96
N ASP A 69 -15.06 -9.82 -1.46
CA ASP A 69 -14.80 -10.35 -0.13
C ASP A 69 -14.68 -9.15 0.83
N PRO A 70 -15.59 -9.01 1.81
CA PRO A 70 -15.61 -7.84 2.69
C PRO A 70 -14.42 -7.79 3.66
N TYR A 71 -13.61 -8.85 3.74
CA TYR A 71 -12.45 -8.94 4.65
C TYR A 71 -11.13 -8.94 3.87
N MET A 72 -11.02 -8.11 2.83
CA MET A 72 -9.80 -7.97 2.07
C MET A 72 -8.66 -7.43 2.94
N PRO A 73 -7.46 -8.02 2.87
CA PRO A 73 -6.29 -7.41 3.50
C PRO A 73 -5.95 -6.10 2.81
N ASP A 74 -5.25 -5.22 3.54
CA ASP A 74 -4.66 -4.01 2.96
C ASP A 74 -3.74 -4.40 1.80
N LEU A 75 -3.77 -3.60 0.74
CA LEU A 75 -3.18 -3.96 -0.55
C LEU A 75 -1.66 -4.18 -0.45
N GLU A 76 -0.96 -3.29 0.24
CA GLU A 76 0.48 -3.39 0.48
C GLU A 76 0.82 -4.56 1.42
N ASN A 77 -0.04 -4.85 2.41
CA ASN A 77 0.12 -6.01 3.27
C ASN A 77 0.03 -7.31 2.45
N ALA A 78 -0.99 -7.43 1.62
CA ALA A 78 -1.24 -8.60 0.78
C ALA A 78 -0.13 -8.86 -0.23
N MET A 79 0.39 -7.78 -0.84
CA MET A 79 1.32 -7.86 -1.97
C MET A 79 2.79 -7.81 -1.57
N ILE A 80 3.15 -7.14 -0.46
CA ILE A 80 4.54 -6.89 -0.07
C ILE A 80 4.84 -7.45 1.32
N TYR A 81 4.13 -7.01 2.36
CA TYR A 81 4.58 -7.25 3.75
C TYR A 81 4.32 -8.66 4.25
N ASN A 82 3.22 -9.30 3.85
CA ASN A 82 2.91 -10.66 4.27
C ASN A 82 3.91 -11.70 3.73
N LEU A 83 4.86 -11.30 2.87
CA LEU A 83 5.99 -12.12 2.48
C LEU A 83 7.10 -12.16 3.53
N ASN A 84 7.15 -11.27 4.53
CA ASN A 84 8.17 -11.20 5.61
C ASN A 84 9.63 -11.35 5.14
N LYS A 85 9.93 -11.06 3.87
CA LYS A 85 11.28 -11.10 3.29
C LYS A 85 11.37 -10.04 2.21
N LEU A 86 11.46 -8.79 2.63
CA LEU A 86 11.42 -7.62 1.74
C LEU A 86 12.56 -7.60 0.72
N SER A 87 13.67 -8.30 1.00
CA SER A 87 14.81 -8.40 0.08
C SER A 87 14.47 -9.06 -1.26
N VAL A 88 13.35 -9.82 -1.35
CA VAL A 88 12.88 -10.36 -2.64
C VAL A 88 12.47 -9.28 -3.63
N PHE A 89 12.23 -8.04 -3.16
CA PHE A 89 11.82 -6.91 -3.98
C PHE A 89 12.95 -5.91 -4.27
N ASN A 90 14.18 -6.20 -3.83
CA ASN A 90 15.30 -5.25 -3.93
C ASN A 90 15.59 -4.82 -5.37
N THR A 91 15.49 -5.76 -6.31
CA THR A 91 15.77 -5.54 -7.73
C THR A 91 14.52 -5.16 -8.51
N SER A 92 13.36 -5.74 -8.18
CA SER A 92 12.09 -5.50 -8.87
C SER A 92 11.49 -4.13 -8.55
N CYS A 93 11.71 -3.59 -7.34
CA CYS A 93 11.17 -2.30 -6.92
C CYS A 93 12.20 -1.15 -6.95
N LYS A 94 13.31 -1.30 -7.71
CA LYS A 94 14.41 -0.32 -7.73
C LYS A 94 13.97 1.06 -8.25
N ASN A 95 12.99 1.09 -9.16
CA ASN A 95 12.49 2.30 -9.81
C ASN A 95 11.08 2.72 -9.32
N GLY A 96 10.39 1.85 -8.59
CA GLY A 96 9.00 2.08 -8.20
C GLY A 96 8.15 0.82 -8.27
N LEU A 97 6.86 1.01 -7.99
CA LEU A 97 5.85 -0.03 -8.07
C LEU A 97 4.45 0.56 -8.31
N VAL A 98 3.58 -0.24 -8.90
CA VAL A 98 2.14 -0.05 -8.93
C VAL A 98 1.49 -1.29 -8.33
N LEU A 99 0.56 -1.12 -7.39
CA LEU A 99 -0.25 -2.19 -6.83
C LEU A 99 -1.73 -1.88 -7.05
N GLU A 100 -2.50 -2.92 -7.37
CA GLU A 100 -3.94 -2.84 -7.56
C GLU A 100 -4.66 -3.97 -6.84
N ARG A 101 -5.77 -3.65 -6.18
CA ARG A 101 -6.77 -4.61 -5.72
C ARG A 101 -7.87 -4.72 -6.77
N ILE A 102 -8.24 -5.93 -7.16
CA ILE A 102 -9.22 -6.18 -8.22
C ILE A 102 -10.20 -7.24 -7.71
N ALA A 103 -11.50 -6.96 -7.84
CA ALA A 103 -12.56 -7.91 -7.55
C ALA A 103 -13.23 -8.27 -8.88
N HIS A 104 -12.72 -9.30 -9.57
CA HIS A 104 -13.18 -9.65 -10.92
C HIS A 104 -13.29 -11.16 -11.09
N SER A 105 -14.53 -11.62 -11.28
CA SER A 105 -14.93 -13.03 -11.42
C SER A 105 -14.47 -13.68 -12.74
N ALA A 106 -14.39 -12.93 -13.84
CA ALA A 106 -13.94 -13.46 -15.13
C ALA A 106 -12.42 -13.73 -15.24
N LEU A 107 -11.59 -13.28 -14.29
CA LEU A 107 -10.13 -13.52 -14.32
C LEU A 107 -9.73 -14.94 -13.83
N TRP A 108 -10.73 -15.80 -13.58
CA TRP A 108 -10.55 -17.12 -12.96
C TRP A 108 -10.65 -18.24 -13.98
N GLU A 109 -9.50 -18.84 -14.30
CA GLU A 109 -9.45 -20.12 -15.01
C GLU A 109 -9.62 -21.26 -14.00
N SER A 110 -10.61 -22.14 -14.23
CA SER A 110 -10.74 -23.39 -13.49
C SER A 110 -9.79 -24.42 -14.08
N ALA A 111 -8.59 -24.57 -13.52
CA ALA A 111 -7.75 -25.69 -13.89
C ALA A 111 -8.06 -26.90 -13.00
N ASN A 112 -8.32 -28.04 -13.63
CA ASN A 112 -8.40 -29.36 -12.99
C ASN A 112 -9.41 -29.45 -11.83
N ASN A 113 -10.60 -28.86 -11.96
CA ASN A 113 -11.67 -28.85 -10.94
C ASN A 113 -11.32 -28.16 -9.60
N ILE A 114 -10.18 -27.45 -9.50
CA ILE A 114 -9.85 -26.66 -8.30
C ILE A 114 -10.27 -25.21 -8.52
N SER A 115 -11.25 -24.75 -7.72
CA SER A 115 -11.61 -23.33 -7.67
C SER A 115 -10.67 -22.59 -6.72
N PHE A 116 -9.75 -21.79 -7.27
CA PHE A 116 -8.97 -20.84 -6.51
C PHE A 116 -9.81 -19.60 -6.14
N ASN A 117 -9.45 -18.93 -5.05
CA ASN A 117 -10.19 -17.78 -4.51
C ASN A 117 -9.40 -16.48 -4.59
N TYR A 118 -8.06 -16.57 -4.53
CA TYR A 118 -7.15 -15.42 -4.51
C TYR A 118 -5.96 -15.60 -5.44
N CYS A 119 -5.62 -14.51 -6.13
CA CYS A 119 -4.58 -14.48 -7.13
C CYS A 119 -3.66 -13.30 -6.85
N GLN A 120 -2.37 -13.57 -6.69
CA GLN A 120 -1.35 -12.53 -6.61
C GLN A 120 -0.54 -12.58 -7.89
N LYS A 121 -0.59 -11.52 -8.69
CA LYS A 121 0.20 -11.39 -9.92
C LYS A 121 1.27 -10.34 -9.73
N TYR A 122 2.47 -10.63 -10.23
CA TYR A 122 3.62 -9.73 -10.24
C TYR A 122 4.22 -9.71 -11.65
N GLN A 123 4.47 -8.54 -12.20
CA GLN A 123 5.00 -8.35 -13.56
C GLN A 123 5.86 -7.08 -13.62
N MET A 124 6.85 -7.05 -14.52
CA MET A 124 7.53 -5.80 -14.88
C MET A 124 6.78 -5.08 -15.99
N ILE A 125 6.51 -3.79 -15.81
CA ILE A 125 5.85 -2.93 -16.81
C ILE A 125 6.56 -1.58 -16.90
N HIS A 126 6.29 -0.81 -17.96
CA HIS A 126 6.80 0.57 -18.08
C HIS A 126 6.15 1.50 -17.04
N SER A 127 6.90 2.53 -16.65
CA SER A 127 6.49 3.50 -15.61
C SER A 127 5.32 4.42 -16.00
N ASP A 128 4.94 4.47 -17.28
CA ASP A 128 3.81 5.24 -17.83
C ASP A 128 2.47 4.48 -17.78
N TYR A 129 2.43 3.37 -17.06
CA TYR A 129 1.24 2.55 -16.92
C TYR A 129 0.03 3.32 -16.38
N ASN A 130 -1.09 3.12 -17.06
CA ASN A 130 -2.41 3.56 -16.61
C ASN A 130 -3.24 2.34 -16.24
N SER A 131 -3.96 2.44 -15.12
CA SER A 131 -4.86 1.37 -14.69
C SER A 131 -5.95 1.16 -15.74
N TRP A 132 -6.19 -0.09 -16.12
CA TRP A 132 -7.33 -0.48 -16.96
C TRP A 132 -8.58 -0.79 -16.12
N TYR A 133 -8.42 -1.01 -14.81
CA TYR A 133 -9.50 -1.40 -13.91
C TYR A 133 -10.00 -0.24 -13.04
N TRP A 134 -9.09 0.65 -12.61
CA TRP A 134 -9.40 1.80 -11.77
C TRP A 134 -9.33 3.11 -12.56
N CYS A 135 -10.47 3.76 -12.75
CA CYS A 135 -10.54 5.12 -13.29
C CYS A 135 -10.34 6.14 -12.17
N SER A 136 -9.29 6.97 -12.28
CA SER A 136 -9.10 8.12 -11.40
C SER A 136 -10.20 9.15 -11.65
N GLN A 137 -10.86 9.61 -10.58
CA GLN A 137 -11.95 10.58 -10.66
C GLN A 137 -11.51 11.93 -10.12
N ASN A 138 -11.67 12.19 -8.82
CA ASN A 138 -11.41 13.48 -8.21
C ASN A 138 -10.16 13.41 -7.33
N ILE A 139 -9.23 14.36 -7.51
CA ILE A 139 -8.15 14.58 -6.55
C ILE A 139 -8.76 15.17 -5.28
N ILE A 140 -8.51 14.55 -4.12
CA ILE A 140 -9.00 15.01 -2.81
C ILE A 140 -7.89 15.62 -1.95
N ALA A 141 -6.64 15.25 -2.21
CA ALA A 141 -5.49 15.91 -1.62
C ALA A 141 -4.29 15.87 -2.55
N GLU A 142 -3.45 16.91 -2.47
CA GLU A 142 -2.20 17.01 -3.21
C GLU A 142 -1.12 17.66 -2.35
N TRP A 143 0.11 17.15 -2.47
CA TRP A 143 1.29 17.73 -1.86
C TRP A 143 2.45 17.73 -2.84
N ASN A 144 3.25 18.79 -2.79
CA ASN A 144 4.34 19.02 -3.72
C ASN A 144 5.61 19.34 -2.97
N ASP A 145 6.69 18.66 -3.36
CA ASP A 145 8.07 18.87 -2.92
C ASP A 145 8.28 18.94 -1.39
N ILE A 146 7.57 18.08 -0.63
CA ILE A 146 7.75 17.96 0.82
C ILE A 146 9.10 17.33 1.09
N LYS A 147 9.98 18.07 1.77
CA LYS A 147 11.32 17.59 2.13
C LYS A 147 11.25 16.61 3.30
N ILE A 148 11.99 15.50 3.17
CA ILE A 148 12.19 14.52 4.24
C ILE A 148 13.67 14.21 4.37
N ASP A 149 14.16 14.01 5.59
CA ASP A 149 15.61 13.76 5.80
C ASP A 149 16.00 12.33 5.43
N LYS A 150 15.08 11.40 5.70
CA LYS A 150 15.26 9.96 5.52
C LYS A 150 13.90 9.27 5.44
N PHE A 151 13.93 7.98 5.07
CA PHE A 151 12.75 7.15 5.27
C PHE A 151 12.59 6.76 6.74
N TYR A 152 11.46 7.11 7.33
CA TYR A 152 11.11 6.78 8.70
C TYR A 152 10.46 5.39 8.77
N GLN A 153 10.55 4.75 9.94
CA GLN A 153 9.85 3.50 10.23
C GLN A 153 8.54 3.76 10.99
N SER A 154 8.33 4.98 11.48
CA SER A 154 7.14 5.38 12.21
C SER A 154 6.20 6.16 11.29
N PRO A 155 4.93 5.75 11.16
CA PRO A 155 3.89 6.54 10.50
C PRO A 155 3.77 7.96 11.07
N GLY A 156 3.95 8.10 12.39
CA GLY A 156 3.85 9.39 13.08
C GLY A 156 4.83 10.45 12.59
N ALA A 157 6.02 10.04 12.13
CA ALA A 157 7.00 10.97 11.57
C ALA A 157 6.51 11.58 10.24
N TYR A 158 5.95 10.74 9.36
CA TYR A 158 5.35 11.20 8.11
C TYR A 158 4.09 12.03 8.36
N TRP A 159 3.24 11.60 9.28
CA TRP A 159 2.06 12.37 9.70
C TRP A 159 2.42 13.80 10.12
N LYS A 160 3.42 13.95 11.00
CA LYS A 160 3.93 15.26 11.43
C LYS A 160 4.44 16.09 10.24
N ILE A 161 5.22 15.47 9.36
CA ILE A 161 5.76 16.14 8.18
C ILE A 161 4.64 16.65 7.28
N ILE A 162 3.65 15.82 6.95
CA ILE A 162 2.53 16.23 6.10
C ILE A 162 1.72 17.36 6.76
N LYS A 163 1.37 17.23 8.05
CA LYS A 163 0.61 18.26 8.80
C LYS A 163 1.36 19.60 8.91
N ASN A 164 2.69 19.60 8.91
CA ASN A 164 3.51 20.80 9.01
C ASN A 164 3.82 21.46 7.66
N ASN A 165 3.47 20.82 6.55
CA ASN A 165 3.73 21.34 5.22
C ASN A 165 2.44 21.82 4.56
N LYS A 166 2.59 22.70 3.58
CA LYS A 166 1.46 23.14 2.77
C LYS A 166 0.96 21.98 1.91
N VAL A 167 -0.29 21.59 2.12
CA VAL A 167 -1.01 20.63 1.31
C VAL A 167 -2.27 21.27 0.76
N ASN A 168 -2.66 20.89 -0.45
CA ASN A 168 -3.94 21.30 -1.02
C ASN A 168 -4.95 20.20 -0.75
N THR A 169 -6.10 20.57 -0.20
CA THR A 169 -7.22 19.66 0.02
C THR A 169 -8.43 20.13 -0.77
N TYR A 170 -9.15 19.17 -1.34
CA TYR A 170 -10.31 19.41 -2.17
C TYR A 170 -11.47 18.62 -1.59
N TYR A 171 -12.52 19.35 -1.20
CA TYR A 171 -13.70 18.71 -0.67
C TYR A 171 -14.51 18.12 -1.81
N VAL A 172 -14.73 16.80 -1.77
CA VAL A 172 -15.49 16.05 -2.77
C VAL A 172 -16.62 15.32 -2.07
N HIS A 173 -17.84 15.56 -2.51
CA HIS A 173 -18.99 14.73 -2.15
C HIS A 173 -18.90 13.40 -2.93
N SER A 174 -18.05 12.50 -2.45
CA SER A 174 -17.96 11.15 -3.02
C SER A 174 -18.87 10.19 -2.26
N HIS A 175 -19.58 9.36 -3.00
CA HIS A 175 -20.29 8.19 -2.47
C HIS A 175 -19.37 6.95 -2.41
N THR A 176 -18.18 7.01 -3.01
CA THR A 176 -17.22 5.90 -3.04
C THR A 176 -16.29 5.97 -1.84
N LYS A 177 -16.00 4.79 -1.28
CA LYS A 177 -14.99 4.60 -0.21
C LYS A 177 -13.65 4.11 -0.75
N GLU A 178 -13.52 3.94 -2.06
CA GLU A 178 -12.31 3.39 -2.67
C GLU A 178 -11.42 4.55 -3.16
N TYR A 179 -10.16 4.52 -2.74
CA TYR A 179 -9.19 5.57 -3.06
C TYR A 179 -7.95 5.01 -3.75
N GLY A 180 -7.32 5.85 -4.55
CA GLY A 180 -5.98 5.65 -5.06
C GLY A 180 -5.00 6.66 -4.47
N ILE A 181 -3.75 6.24 -4.32
CA ILE A 181 -2.64 7.11 -3.91
C ILE A 181 -1.51 7.04 -4.93
N GLU A 182 -0.98 8.19 -5.31
CA GLU A 182 0.27 8.28 -6.06
C GLU A 182 1.33 9.04 -5.28
N ILE A 183 2.56 8.53 -5.28
CA ILE A 183 3.70 9.14 -4.61
C ILE A 183 4.89 9.15 -5.56
N LYS A 184 5.46 10.32 -5.78
CA LYS A 184 6.76 10.51 -6.43
C LYS A 184 7.82 10.75 -5.37
N ILE A 185 8.87 9.95 -5.40
CA ILE A 185 10.01 10.04 -4.49
C ILE A 185 11.20 10.58 -5.29
N PHE A 186 11.66 11.78 -4.96
CA PHE A 186 12.78 12.43 -5.63
C PHE A 186 14.07 12.17 -4.85
N SER A 187 15.01 11.43 -5.45
CA SER A 187 16.35 11.24 -4.85
C SER A 187 17.44 10.87 -5.85
N ASN A 188 18.67 11.31 -5.61
CA ASN A 188 19.88 10.78 -6.26
C ASN A 188 20.39 9.46 -5.65
N LYS A 189 19.85 9.01 -4.51
CA LYS A 189 20.30 7.81 -3.80
C LYS A 189 19.51 6.57 -4.21
N SER A 190 20.14 5.40 -4.08
CA SER A 190 19.45 4.12 -4.23
C SER A 190 18.83 3.70 -2.89
N TYR A 191 17.55 3.31 -2.91
CA TYR A 191 16.81 2.86 -1.72
C TYR A 191 15.95 1.64 -2.03
N HIS A 192 15.81 0.76 -1.06
CA HIS A 192 14.88 -0.37 -1.10
C HIS A 192 13.46 0.10 -0.74
N ILE A 193 12.69 0.50 -1.77
CA ILE A 193 11.36 1.10 -1.59
C ILE A 193 10.40 0.17 -0.85
N ALA A 194 10.36 -1.13 -1.19
CA ALA A 194 9.42 -2.10 -0.62
C ALA A 194 9.42 -2.13 0.93
N GLY A 195 10.57 -1.92 1.58
CA GLY A 195 10.65 -1.88 3.04
C GLY A 195 10.29 -0.54 3.69
N LYS A 196 10.02 0.49 2.89
CA LYS A 196 9.78 1.87 3.34
C LYS A 196 8.35 2.34 3.06
N ILE A 197 7.64 1.73 2.12
CA ILE A 197 6.32 2.22 1.68
C ILE A 197 5.25 2.18 2.77
N LYS A 198 5.23 1.19 3.68
CA LYS A 198 4.13 1.08 4.66
C LYS A 198 4.06 2.26 5.59
N ALA A 199 5.14 2.55 6.32
CA ALA A 199 5.15 3.69 7.23
C ALA A 199 4.87 5.01 6.50
N LEU A 200 5.34 5.14 5.25
CA LEU A 200 5.07 6.29 4.40
C LEU A 200 3.58 6.42 4.06
N ILE A 201 2.95 5.37 3.53
CA ILE A 201 1.53 5.33 3.19
C ILE A 201 0.70 5.55 4.46
N ASP A 202 0.91 4.74 5.50
CA ASP A 202 0.19 4.84 6.77
C ASP A 202 0.23 6.29 7.31
N GLY A 203 1.42 6.91 7.32
CA GLY A 203 1.57 8.26 7.85
C GLY A 203 0.95 9.35 6.98
N ILE A 204 0.99 9.22 5.65
CA ILE A 204 0.30 10.12 4.71
C ILE A 204 -1.21 10.04 4.91
N ILE A 205 -1.77 8.82 4.93
CA ILE A 205 -3.22 8.62 5.00
C ILE A 205 -3.75 9.11 6.35
N VAL A 206 -3.05 8.81 7.44
CA VAL A 206 -3.38 9.35 8.76
C VAL A 206 -3.41 10.88 8.79
N ALA A 207 -2.55 11.57 8.03
CA ALA A 207 -2.52 13.04 8.00
C ALA A 207 -3.78 13.66 7.39
N PHE A 208 -4.50 12.91 6.55
CA PHE A 208 -5.75 13.32 5.92
C PHE A 208 -7.00 12.88 6.70
N HIS A 209 -6.82 12.43 7.94
CA HIS A 209 -7.88 12.24 8.93
C HIS A 209 -7.76 13.26 10.07
N SER A 210 -8.86 13.38 10.82
CA SER A 210 -8.84 14.00 12.16
C SER A 210 -9.28 13.01 13.21
N TYR A 211 -8.77 13.20 14.42
CA TYR A 211 -9.03 12.34 15.57
C TYR A 211 -10.47 12.47 16.10
N SER A 212 -11.05 11.35 16.52
CA SER A 212 -12.38 11.28 17.15
C SER A 212 -12.44 10.36 18.38
N GLY A 213 -11.31 10.05 18.99
CA GLY A 213 -11.25 9.17 20.17
C GLY A 213 -11.42 9.94 21.49
N GLU A 214 -11.62 9.21 22.58
CA GLU A 214 -11.86 9.79 23.91
C GLU A 214 -10.56 10.10 24.68
N GLN A 215 -9.44 9.49 24.28
CA GLN A 215 -8.16 9.53 25.02
C GLN A 215 -7.18 10.59 24.49
N LEU A 216 -7.66 11.77 24.05
CA LEU A 216 -6.83 12.78 23.35
C LEU A 216 -5.55 13.14 24.12
N GLY A 217 -5.65 13.41 25.42
CA GLY A 217 -4.49 13.79 26.23
C GLY A 217 -3.44 12.67 26.34
N GLU A 218 -3.88 11.43 26.55
CA GLU A 218 -2.97 10.28 26.67
C GLU A 218 -2.25 9.98 25.34
N VAL A 219 -2.99 9.94 24.22
CA VAL A 219 -2.37 9.69 22.91
C VAL A 219 -1.44 10.82 22.52
N SER A 220 -1.81 12.07 22.83
CA SER A 220 -1.00 13.24 22.50
C SER A 220 0.28 13.29 23.32
N GLN A 221 0.21 12.97 24.61
CA GLN A 221 1.40 12.84 25.46
C GLN A 221 2.36 11.78 24.94
N ARG A 222 1.86 10.61 24.51
CA ARG A 222 2.70 9.53 23.98
C ARG A 222 3.33 9.88 22.63
N VAL A 223 2.58 10.51 21.73
CA VAL A 223 3.10 10.99 20.44
C VAL A 223 4.12 12.12 20.63
N SER A 224 3.86 13.04 21.55
CA SER A 224 4.76 14.13 21.95
C SER A 224 6.13 13.57 22.33
N ARG A 225 6.18 12.57 23.22
CA ARG A 225 7.42 11.89 23.60
C ARG A 225 8.11 11.18 22.44
N GLN A 226 7.36 10.60 21.49
CA GLN A 226 7.92 9.87 20.36
C GLN A 226 8.49 10.76 19.26
N LEU A 227 7.88 11.93 19.04
CA LEU A 227 8.19 12.84 17.94
C LEU A 227 8.93 14.11 18.37
N ASP A 228 9.20 14.20 19.68
CA ASP A 228 9.86 15.33 20.35
C ASP A 228 9.22 16.67 19.98
N ILE A 229 7.91 16.77 20.25
CA ILE A 229 7.11 17.99 20.03
C ILE A 229 6.19 18.25 21.22
N PRO A 230 5.81 19.51 21.50
CA PRO A 230 4.87 19.83 22.57
C PRO A 230 3.55 19.05 22.46
N GLN A 231 3.01 18.62 23.59
CA GLN A 231 1.73 17.90 23.63
C GLN A 231 0.59 18.74 23.04
N GLU A 232 0.53 20.03 23.35
CA GLU A 232 -0.49 20.95 22.84
C GLU A 232 -0.47 21.04 21.31
N ASP A 233 0.72 20.99 20.69
CA ASP A 233 0.86 20.95 19.24
C ASP A 233 0.32 19.65 18.67
N VAL A 234 0.59 18.52 19.32
CA VAL A 234 0.04 17.22 18.91
C VAL A 234 -1.48 17.23 18.99
N GLU A 235 -2.06 17.73 20.09
CA GLU A 235 -3.51 17.81 20.28
C GLU A 235 -4.14 18.64 19.17
N ARG A 236 -3.59 19.81 18.89
CA ARG A 236 -4.01 20.70 17.81
C ARG A 236 -3.93 20.01 16.45
N MET A 237 -2.80 19.37 16.12
CA MET A 237 -2.60 18.68 14.84
C MET A 237 -3.53 17.46 14.66
N LEU A 238 -3.83 16.73 15.73
CA LEU A 238 -4.75 15.59 15.71
C LEU A 238 -6.20 16.03 15.51
N MET A 239 -6.59 17.15 16.13
CA MET A 239 -7.95 17.69 16.06
C MET A 239 -8.21 18.54 14.81
N ASP A 240 -7.15 18.98 14.12
CA ASP A 240 -7.26 19.79 12.91
C ASP A 240 -8.00 19.04 11.79
N SER A 241 -9.26 19.44 11.58
CA SER A 241 -10.16 18.91 10.57
C SER A 241 -10.06 19.64 9.23
N GLN A 242 -9.27 20.72 9.11
CA GLN A 242 -9.13 21.45 7.84
C GLN A 242 -8.59 20.55 6.72
N TYR A 243 -7.69 19.63 7.09
CA TYR A 243 -7.08 18.69 6.15
C TYR A 243 -7.74 17.29 6.16
N ALA A 244 -8.79 17.09 6.94
CA ALA A 244 -9.39 15.78 7.17
C ALA A 244 -10.34 15.35 6.04
N VAL A 245 -9.83 15.29 4.80
CA VAL A 245 -10.62 14.92 3.61
C VAL A 245 -11.10 13.47 3.63
N LEU A 246 -10.46 12.60 4.41
CA LEU A 246 -10.91 11.23 4.66
C LEU A 246 -11.81 11.11 5.90
N GLY A 247 -12.13 12.24 6.54
CA GLY A 247 -13.07 12.31 7.66
C GLY A 247 -12.48 11.98 9.03
N LYS A 248 -13.38 11.87 10.01
CA LYS A 248 -13.06 11.63 11.41
C LYS A 248 -12.97 10.12 11.70
N ARG A 249 -11.99 9.70 12.49
CA ARG A 249 -11.92 8.32 12.99
C ARG A 249 -11.17 8.21 14.32
N LYS A 250 -11.28 7.04 14.96
CA LYS A 250 -10.35 6.61 16.02
C LYS A 250 -8.98 6.35 15.39
N LEU A 251 -8.28 7.44 15.11
CA LEU A 251 -7.06 7.52 14.31
C LEU A 251 -5.86 6.89 15.03
N ILE A 252 -5.88 6.97 16.35
CA ILE A 252 -4.78 6.57 17.22
C ILE A 252 -5.33 6.08 18.57
N TRP A 253 -4.67 5.12 19.19
CA TRP A 253 -4.94 4.71 20.56
C TRP A 253 -3.66 4.31 21.32
N PRO A 254 -3.70 4.32 22.66
CA PRO A 254 -2.61 3.82 23.49
C PRO A 254 -2.31 2.35 23.18
N PHE A 255 -1.04 2.02 22.91
CA PHE A 255 -0.60 0.65 22.70
C PHE A 255 0.78 0.41 23.30
N LYS A 256 0.85 -0.51 24.27
CA LYS A 256 2.07 -0.74 25.08
C LYS A 256 2.61 0.60 25.62
N ASN A 257 3.88 0.90 25.40
CA ASN A 257 4.55 2.15 25.81
C ASN A 257 4.42 3.29 24.79
N GLY A 258 3.66 3.08 23.70
CA GLY A 258 3.49 4.04 22.63
C GLY A 258 2.05 4.10 22.17
N VAL A 259 1.89 4.25 20.86
CA VAL A 259 0.60 4.40 20.20
C VAL A 259 0.53 3.47 19.01
N GLN A 260 -0.69 3.13 18.62
CA GLN A 260 -0.97 2.45 17.36
C GLN A 260 -1.83 3.36 16.49
N TRP A 261 -1.41 3.54 15.24
CA TRP A 261 -2.09 4.33 14.22
C TRP A 261 -3.08 3.48 13.44
N ASN A 262 -4.13 4.10 12.91
CA ASN A 262 -5.22 3.46 12.17
C ASN A 262 -5.56 4.24 10.90
N PRO A 263 -4.78 4.06 9.82
CA PRO A 263 -4.86 4.90 8.62
C PRO A 263 -6.15 4.82 7.82
N ALA A 264 -6.96 3.76 7.86
CA ALA A 264 -7.95 3.47 6.80
C ALA A 264 -7.30 3.02 5.47
N ASP A 265 -6.11 2.41 5.54
CA ASP A 265 -5.41 1.85 4.38
C ASP A 265 -6.18 0.70 3.72
N ASP A 266 -7.16 0.12 4.40
CA ASP A 266 -8.10 -0.86 3.86
C ASP A 266 -8.97 -0.30 2.71
N GLU A 267 -9.18 1.02 2.66
CA GLU A 267 -9.93 1.73 1.62
C GLU A 267 -9.09 2.02 0.35
N ILE A 268 -7.77 1.80 0.40
CA ILE A 268 -6.87 2.02 -0.74
C ILE A 268 -6.87 0.80 -1.66
N VAL A 269 -7.32 1.01 -2.90
CA VAL A 269 -7.38 -0.04 -3.93
C VAL A 269 -6.29 0.11 -5.00
N PHE A 270 -5.63 1.27 -5.05
CA PHE A 270 -4.60 1.59 -6.04
C PHE A 270 -3.44 2.34 -5.37
N ILE A 271 -2.21 1.83 -5.55
CA ILE A 271 -0.99 2.47 -5.03
C ILE A 271 -0.02 2.59 -6.20
N ASN A 272 0.43 3.81 -6.51
CA ASN A 272 1.48 4.08 -7.49
C ASN A 272 2.63 4.82 -6.81
N ILE A 273 3.82 4.22 -6.77
CA ILE A 273 5.01 4.84 -6.17
C ILE A 273 6.12 4.84 -7.20
N LEU A 274 6.54 6.02 -7.64
CA LEU A 274 7.60 6.19 -8.61
C LEU A 274 8.82 6.83 -7.97
N LYS A 275 10.00 6.27 -8.27
CA LYS A 275 11.27 6.93 -7.98
C LYS A 275 11.62 7.85 -9.15
N GLN A 276 12.01 9.07 -8.83
CA GLN A 276 12.50 10.04 -9.78
C GLN A 276 13.93 10.42 -9.38
N HIS A 277 14.85 10.31 -10.34
CA HIS A 277 16.20 10.83 -10.14
C HIS A 277 16.15 12.35 -10.08
N THR A 278 16.91 12.93 -9.16
CA THR A 278 17.15 14.38 -9.07
C THR A 278 18.63 14.58 -8.82
N ASP A 279 19.19 15.69 -9.27
CA ASP A 279 20.60 16.01 -9.02
C ASP A 279 20.83 16.50 -7.58
N THR A 280 19.76 16.85 -6.86
CA THR A 280 19.85 17.32 -5.48
C THR A 280 19.99 16.18 -4.48
N PRO A 281 20.86 16.29 -3.46
CA PRO A 281 20.98 15.28 -2.41
C PRO A 281 19.79 15.24 -1.45
N GLN A 282 18.95 16.28 -1.45
CA GLN A 282 17.77 16.37 -0.61
C GLN A 282 16.68 15.43 -1.11
N LEU A 283 16.21 14.55 -0.24
CA LEU A 283 15.07 13.68 -0.49
C LEU A 283 13.78 14.49 -0.34
N SER A 284 12.88 14.35 -1.31
CA SER A 284 11.54 14.93 -1.23
C SER A 284 10.47 13.99 -1.78
N ILE A 285 9.24 14.24 -1.36
CA ILE A 285 8.07 13.50 -1.81
C ILE A 285 7.02 14.47 -2.36
N SER A 286 6.41 14.09 -3.46
CA SER A 286 5.17 14.71 -3.97
C SER A 286 4.14 13.62 -4.17
N GLY A 287 2.88 13.98 -4.26
CA GLY A 287 1.86 12.98 -4.47
C GLY A 287 0.45 13.53 -4.37
N ARG A 288 -0.48 12.62 -4.60
CA ARG A 288 -1.91 12.92 -4.58
C ARG A 288 -2.70 11.74 -4.08
N LEU A 289 -3.84 12.06 -3.49
CA LEU A 289 -4.88 11.14 -3.09
C LEU A 289 -6.12 11.46 -3.93
N PHE A 290 -6.78 10.43 -4.44
CA PHE A 290 -7.91 10.61 -5.35
C PHE A 290 -8.95 9.51 -5.17
N THR A 291 -10.21 9.83 -5.48
CA THR A 291 -11.28 8.83 -5.55
C THR A 291 -11.14 8.02 -6.83
N VAL A 292 -11.56 6.76 -6.78
CA VAL A 292 -11.55 5.89 -7.97
C VAL A 292 -12.92 5.27 -8.20
N GLU A 293 -13.13 4.83 -9.44
CA GLU A 293 -14.26 4.02 -9.86
C GLU A 293 -13.77 2.81 -10.66
N ARG A 294 -14.52 1.71 -10.59
CA ARG A 294 -14.27 0.53 -11.41
C ARG A 294 -14.64 0.87 -12.86
N ASP A 295 -13.78 0.51 -13.81
CA ASP A 295 -14.14 0.60 -15.22
C ASP A 295 -15.29 -0.39 -15.50
N HIS A 296 -16.46 0.16 -15.83
CA HIS A 296 -17.69 -0.59 -16.06
C HIS A 296 -17.56 -1.62 -17.20
N ARG A 297 -16.60 -1.45 -18.11
CA ARG A 297 -16.33 -2.43 -19.18
C ARG A 297 -15.85 -3.79 -18.65
N TYR A 298 -15.41 -3.84 -17.40
CA TYR A 298 -14.87 -5.03 -16.74
C TYR A 298 -15.62 -5.35 -15.44
N SER A 299 -16.87 -4.90 -15.30
CA SER A 299 -17.72 -5.11 -14.11
C SER A 299 -18.72 -6.27 -14.24
N HIS A 300 -18.42 -7.29 -15.05
CA HIS A 300 -19.30 -8.44 -15.32
C HIS A 300 -18.64 -9.79 -15.01
#